data_AF-A0A2P4YCQ4-F1
#
_entry.id   AF-A0A2P4YCQ4-F1
#
_cell.length_a   1.000
_cell.length_b   1.000
_cell.length_c   1.000
_cell.angle_alpha   90.00
_cell.angle_beta   90.00
_cell.angle_gamma   90.00
#
_symmetry.space_group_name_H-M   'P 1'
#
loop_
_entity.id
_entity.type
_entity.pdbx_description
1 polymer ?
#
loop_
_entity_poly.entity_id
_entity_poly.type
_entity_poly.pdbx_seq_one_letter_code
_entity_poly.pdbx_strand_id
1 'polypeptide(L)'
;MGVDGFLRQLSEAVDKTHLQQFANQTLVVDALSWLHKACYGCAFELSTGRDTDKYVQYMLRKVDMMRSCGVAKVILVFDGQRLPLKSSTQEKRQRYKEENRKRALEAMTASKRLQGADRQDEVNKAYQLFQRSVSITPEIISTVMNALRAARVPFVVQSARLIAFAVIQPPEPSDSAQRDAILHAESASAVVDILRG
;
A
#
# COMPACT_ATOMS: atom_id res chain seq x y z
N MET A 1 -2.51 9.36 7.02
CA MET A 1 -1.29 9.19 6.18
C MET A 1 -1.19 10.46 5.35
N GLY A 2 -0.02 11.10 5.27
CA GLY A 2 0.20 12.31 4.44
C GLY A 2 0.09 13.63 5.21
N VAL A 3 0.38 14.73 4.49
CA VAL A 3 0.06 16.10 4.91
C VAL A 3 -1.40 16.35 4.54
N ASP A 4 -2.21 16.75 5.52
CA ASP A 4 -3.64 16.98 5.30
C ASP A 4 -3.84 18.12 4.30
N GLY A 5 -4.72 17.91 3.31
CA GLY A 5 -5.02 18.90 2.27
C GLY A 5 -4.03 18.96 1.10
N PHE A 6 -2.86 18.31 1.17
CA PHE A 6 -1.84 18.39 0.12
C PHE A 6 -2.31 17.90 -1.26
N LEU A 7 -3.05 16.78 -1.32
CA LEU A 7 -3.61 16.29 -2.58
C LEU A 7 -4.68 17.22 -3.18
N ARG A 8 -5.39 17.99 -2.34
CA ARG A 8 -6.34 19.00 -2.84
C ARG A 8 -5.60 20.19 -3.46
N GLN A 9 -4.43 20.52 -2.94
CA GLN A 9 -3.58 21.58 -3.49
C GLN A 9 -2.88 21.14 -4.78
N LEU A 10 -2.61 19.84 -4.93
CA LEU A 10 -2.01 19.26 -6.14
C LEU A 10 -3.04 18.83 -7.20
N SER A 11 -4.33 19.11 -7.04
CA SER A 11 -5.34 18.58 -7.96
C SER A 11 -5.15 19.05 -9.40
N GLU A 12 -4.54 20.22 -9.60
CA GLU A 12 -4.21 20.77 -10.93
C GLU A 12 -2.96 20.10 -11.55
N ALA A 13 -2.10 19.50 -10.73
CA ALA A 13 -0.90 18.77 -11.15
C ALA A 13 -1.10 17.24 -11.20
N VAL A 14 -2.32 16.75 -10.96
CA VAL A 14 -2.65 15.33 -10.92
C VAL A 14 -3.62 14.99 -12.05
N ASP A 15 -3.09 14.35 -13.09
CA ASP A 15 -3.89 13.84 -14.18
C ASP A 15 -4.52 12.49 -13.85
N LYS A 16 -5.84 12.41 -13.99
CA LYS A 16 -6.57 11.14 -13.91
C LYS A 16 -6.45 10.43 -15.23
N THR A 17 -5.77 9.29 -15.24
CA THR A 17 -5.56 8.49 -16.45
C THR A 17 -5.92 7.02 -16.24
N HIS A 18 -6.15 6.32 -17.35
CA HIS A 18 -6.39 4.88 -17.38
C HIS A 18 -5.08 4.10 -17.46
N LEU A 19 -5.00 2.96 -16.78
CA LEU A 19 -3.77 2.14 -16.74
C LEU A 19 -3.29 1.67 -18.11
N GLN A 20 -4.18 1.55 -19.09
CA GLN A 20 -3.81 1.19 -20.47
C GLN A 20 -2.88 2.21 -21.14
N GLN A 21 -2.84 3.47 -20.69
CA GLN A 21 -1.88 4.45 -21.21
C GLN A 21 -0.42 4.08 -20.87
N PHE A 22 -0.22 3.20 -19.89
CA PHE A 22 1.09 2.68 -19.51
C PHE A 22 1.37 1.28 -20.09
N ALA A 23 0.66 0.88 -21.14
CA ALA A 23 0.97 -0.34 -21.86
C ALA A 23 2.43 -0.33 -22.33
N ASN A 24 3.08 -1.49 -22.27
CA ASN A 24 4.49 -1.73 -22.56
C ASN A 24 5.50 -0.99 -21.63
N GLN A 25 5.04 -0.25 -20.62
CA GLN A 25 5.91 0.44 -19.68
C GLN A 25 6.21 -0.38 -18.43
N THR A 26 7.22 0.05 -17.66
CA THR A 26 7.50 -0.47 -16.33
C THR A 26 6.90 0.45 -15.27
N LEU A 27 6.06 -0.12 -14.39
CA LEU A 27 5.45 0.60 -13.27
C LEU A 27 6.12 0.22 -11.95
N VAL A 28 6.49 1.25 -11.19
CA VAL A 28 6.96 1.12 -9.81
C VAL A 28 5.83 1.50 -8.86
N VAL A 29 5.51 0.63 -7.91
CA VAL A 29 4.31 0.77 -7.07
C VAL A 29 4.71 0.71 -5.59
N ASP A 30 4.24 1.68 -4.80
CA ASP A 30 4.33 1.63 -3.33
C ASP A 30 3.51 0.46 -2.76
N ALA A 31 4.23 -0.56 -2.32
CA ALA A 31 3.66 -1.79 -1.80
C ALA A 31 2.98 -1.60 -0.44
N LEU A 32 3.48 -0.72 0.43
CA LEU A 32 2.92 -0.52 1.76
C LEU A 32 1.57 0.18 1.69
N SER A 33 1.40 1.12 0.75
CA SER A 33 0.11 1.76 0.50
C SER A 33 -0.94 0.75 0.02
N TRP A 34 -0.57 -0.19 -0.85
CA TRP A 34 -1.46 -1.27 -1.27
C TRP A 34 -1.75 -2.26 -0.15
N LEU A 35 -0.72 -2.67 0.59
CA LEU A 35 -0.86 -3.61 1.69
C LEU A 35 -1.76 -3.05 2.80
N HIS A 36 -1.68 -1.75 3.08
CA HIS A 36 -2.60 -1.10 4.01
C HIS A 36 -4.06 -1.23 3.57
N LYS A 37 -4.34 -0.97 2.29
CA LYS A 37 -5.68 -1.15 1.70
C LYS A 37 -6.11 -2.62 1.71
N ALA A 38 -5.18 -3.54 1.48
CA ALA A 38 -5.42 -4.97 1.53
C ALA A 38 -5.85 -5.40 2.94
N CYS A 39 -5.11 -4.98 3.97
CA CYS A 39 -5.39 -5.30 5.36
C CYS A 39 -6.70 -4.67 5.87
N TYR A 40 -7.20 -3.58 5.26
CA TYR A 40 -8.53 -3.05 5.57
C TYR A 40 -9.65 -4.05 5.23
N GLY A 41 -9.48 -4.85 4.18
CA GLY A 41 -10.45 -5.87 3.75
C GLY A 41 -10.49 -7.12 4.62
N CYS A 42 -9.47 -7.36 5.44
CA CYS A 42 -9.38 -8.46 6.39
C CYS A 42 -9.04 -7.99 7.81
N ALA A 43 -9.47 -6.76 8.14
CA ALA A 43 -9.13 -6.11 9.40
C ALA A 43 -9.64 -6.89 10.63
N PHE A 44 -10.79 -7.54 10.48
CA PHE A 44 -11.37 -8.38 11.53
C PHE A 44 -10.51 -9.61 11.80
N GLU A 45 -10.12 -10.34 10.76
CA GLU A 45 -9.30 -11.54 10.85
C GLU A 45 -7.94 -11.21 11.48
N LEU A 46 -7.27 -10.16 10.97
CA LEU A 46 -6.00 -9.70 11.51
C LEU A 46 -6.10 -9.26 12.98
N SER A 47 -7.19 -8.59 13.37
CA SER A 47 -7.41 -8.13 14.74
C SER A 47 -7.91 -9.22 15.70
N THR A 48 -8.34 -10.37 15.20
CA THR A 48 -8.78 -11.51 16.01
C THR A 48 -7.79 -12.68 16.00
N GLY A 49 -6.66 -12.54 15.31
CA GLY A 49 -5.65 -13.59 15.20
C GLY A 49 -6.10 -14.77 14.35
N ARG A 50 -7.05 -14.56 13.44
CA ARG A 50 -7.46 -15.59 12.47
C ARG A 50 -6.51 -15.57 11.28
N ASP A 51 -6.08 -16.75 10.88
CA ASP A 51 -5.26 -16.90 9.69
C ASP A 51 -6.02 -16.39 8.46
N THR A 52 -5.32 -15.59 7.65
CA THR A 52 -5.88 -15.02 6.44
C THR A 52 -4.77 -14.75 5.42
N ASP A 53 -5.06 -15.07 4.17
CA ASP A 53 -4.21 -14.79 3.00
C ASP A 53 -4.83 -13.69 2.10
N LYS A 54 -5.99 -13.14 2.49
CA LYS A 54 -6.75 -12.16 1.70
C LYS A 54 -5.90 -10.96 1.28
N TYR A 55 -5.01 -10.49 2.15
CA TYR A 55 -4.12 -9.37 1.83
C TYR A 55 -3.06 -9.73 0.79
N VAL A 56 -2.57 -10.97 0.78
CA VAL A 56 -1.66 -11.49 -0.25
C VAL A 56 -2.38 -11.60 -1.59
N GLN A 57 -3.55 -12.24 -1.60
CA GLN A 57 -4.35 -12.39 -2.81
C GLN A 57 -4.75 -11.04 -3.40
N TYR A 58 -5.02 -10.03 -2.56
CA TYR A 58 -5.27 -8.66 -3.03
C TYR A 58 -4.06 -8.08 -3.77
N MET A 59 -2.85 -8.22 -3.20
CA MET A 59 -1.62 -7.73 -3.83
C MET A 59 -1.37 -8.37 -5.20
N LEU A 60 -1.47 -9.71 -5.26
CA LEU A 60 -1.26 -10.46 -6.50
C LEU A 60 -2.30 -10.10 -7.57
N ARG A 61 -3.59 -10.06 -7.21
CA ARG A 61 -4.65 -9.64 -8.14
C ARG A 61 -4.44 -8.25 -8.72
N LYS A 62 -3.89 -7.32 -7.94
CA LYS A 62 -3.59 -5.97 -8.43
C LYS A 62 -2.41 -5.95 -9.41
N VAL A 63 -1.40 -6.78 -9.20
CA VAL A 63 -0.30 -6.96 -10.16
C VAL A 63 -0.82 -7.58 -11.45
N ASP A 64 -1.63 -8.63 -11.36
CA ASP A 64 -2.20 -9.32 -12.52
C ASP A 64 -3.13 -8.39 -13.32
N MET A 65 -3.93 -7.58 -12.63
CA MET A 65 -4.75 -6.54 -13.25
C MET A 65 -3.89 -5.56 -14.08
N MET A 66 -2.77 -5.07 -13.55
CA MET A 66 -1.88 -4.18 -14.30
C MET A 66 -1.27 -4.86 -15.53
N ARG A 67 -0.81 -6.11 -15.37
CA ARG A 67 -0.30 -6.92 -16.49
C ARG A 67 -1.36 -7.12 -17.57
N SER A 68 -2.61 -7.37 -17.19
CA SER A 68 -3.74 -7.51 -18.13
C SER A 68 -4.07 -6.21 -18.88
N CYS A 69 -3.69 -5.05 -18.34
CA CYS A 69 -3.79 -3.76 -19.02
C CYS A 69 -2.63 -3.48 -19.99
N GLY A 70 -1.72 -4.43 -20.18
CA GLY A 70 -0.58 -4.32 -21.10
C GLY A 70 0.71 -3.80 -20.46
N VAL A 71 0.77 -3.58 -19.14
CA VAL A 71 1.99 -3.13 -18.46
C VAL A 71 3.06 -4.23 -18.55
N ALA A 72 4.25 -3.90 -19.07
CA ALA A 72 5.31 -4.88 -19.31
C ALA A 72 5.90 -5.44 -18.01
N LYS A 73 6.15 -4.58 -17.02
CA LYS A 73 6.74 -4.98 -15.73
C LYS A 73 6.14 -4.15 -14.58
N VAL A 74 5.84 -4.83 -13.48
CA VAL A 74 5.34 -4.19 -12.25
C VAL A 74 6.32 -4.51 -11.13
N ILE A 75 6.96 -3.48 -10.56
CA ILE A 75 7.93 -3.60 -9.48
C ILE A 75 7.33 -3.03 -8.20
N LEU A 76 7.20 -3.85 -7.17
CA LEU A 76 6.69 -3.43 -5.87
C LEU A 76 7.82 -2.88 -5.00
N VAL A 77 7.64 -1.70 -4.42
CA VAL A 77 8.62 -1.09 -3.51
C VAL A 77 8.09 -1.14 -2.09
N PHE A 78 8.79 -1.89 -1.24
CA PHE A 78 8.58 -1.90 0.19
C PHE A 78 9.47 -0.86 0.81
N ASP A 79 8.82 0.17 1.33
CA ASP A 79 9.52 1.27 1.93
C ASP A 79 10.06 0.93 3.33
N GLY A 80 11.24 1.46 3.66
CA GLY A 80 12.05 1.06 4.79
C GLY A 80 11.65 1.61 6.15
N GLN A 81 12.62 1.59 7.08
CA GLN A 81 12.42 2.05 8.45
C GLN A 81 11.88 3.49 8.50
N ARG A 82 10.97 3.73 9.46
CA ARG A 82 10.46 5.07 9.70
C ARG A 82 11.55 5.91 10.38
N LEU A 83 11.76 7.12 9.87
CA LEU A 83 12.68 8.09 10.44
C LEU A 83 12.41 8.31 11.95
N PRO A 84 13.43 8.27 12.83
CA PRO A 84 13.28 8.38 14.28
C PRO A 84 12.69 9.72 14.73
N LEU A 85 12.80 10.76 13.90
CA LEU A 85 12.24 12.11 14.11
C LEU A 85 10.70 12.16 14.25
N LYS A 86 9.99 11.03 14.06
CA LYS A 86 8.52 10.93 14.19
C LYS A 86 8.04 9.97 15.30
N SER A 87 8.90 9.61 16.26
CA SER A 87 8.61 8.68 17.37
C SER A 87 7.38 9.05 18.20
N SER A 88 7.25 10.33 18.61
CA SER A 88 6.10 10.80 19.40
C SER A 88 4.76 10.70 18.64
N THR A 89 4.79 10.87 17.32
CA THR A 89 3.62 10.69 16.45
C THR A 89 3.30 9.20 16.26
N GLN A 90 4.30 8.34 16.31
CA GLN A 90 4.14 6.89 16.22
C GLN A 90 3.47 6.32 17.47
N GLU A 91 3.89 6.71 18.67
CA GLU A 91 3.27 6.26 19.91
C GLU A 91 1.79 6.64 19.97
N LYS A 92 1.45 7.88 19.63
CA LYS A 92 0.05 8.32 19.53
C LYS A 92 -0.75 7.48 18.54
N ARG A 93 -0.17 7.15 17.38
CA ARG A 93 -0.82 6.29 16.38
C ARG A 93 -0.97 4.85 16.85
N GLN A 94 0.02 4.30 17.55
CA GLN A 94 -0.06 2.94 18.10
C GLN A 94 -1.12 2.86 19.19
N ARG A 95 -1.11 3.79 20.15
CA ARG A 95 -2.15 3.88 21.20
C ARG A 95 -3.55 4.01 20.61
N TYR A 96 -3.73 4.89 19.63
CA TYR A 96 -5.01 5.06 18.94
C TYR A 96 -5.50 3.76 18.27
N LYS A 97 -4.58 2.99 17.66
CA LYS A 97 -4.94 1.71 17.04
C LYS A 97 -5.32 0.66 18.08
N GLU A 98 -4.56 0.58 19.17
CA GLU A 98 -4.83 -0.35 20.27
C GLU A 98 -6.18 -0.06 20.93
N GLU A 99 -6.47 1.22 21.19
CA GLU A 99 -7.76 1.64 21.73
C GLU A 99 -8.92 1.29 20.79
N ASN A 100 -8.78 1.55 19.49
CA ASN A 100 -9.79 1.15 18.51
C ASN A 100 -9.98 -0.37 18.45
N ARG A 101 -8.89 -1.16 18.56
CA ARG A 101 -8.97 -2.63 18.60
C ARG A 101 -9.76 -3.10 19.82
N LYS A 102 -9.49 -2.53 21.00
CA LYS A 102 -10.22 -2.85 22.23
C LYS A 102 -11.71 -2.55 22.08
N ARG A 103 -12.05 -1.35 21.62
CA ARG A 103 -13.45 -0.92 21.38
C ARG A 103 -14.15 -1.80 20.33
N ALA A 104 -13.44 -2.24 19.30
CA ALA A 104 -13.98 -3.14 18.28
C ALA A 104 -14.35 -4.52 18.85
N LEU A 105 -13.51 -5.07 19.74
CA LEU A 105 -13.78 -6.34 20.41
C LEU A 105 -14.96 -6.23 21.39
N GLU A 106 -15.05 -5.11 22.11
CA GLU A 106 -16.20 -4.81 22.99
C GLU A 106 -17.50 -4.73 22.18
N ALA A 107 -17.51 -3.96 21.08
CA ALA A 107 -18.67 -3.86 20.18
C ALA A 107 -19.07 -5.22 19.57
N MET A 108 -18.10 -6.04 19.14
CA MET A 108 -18.38 -7.41 18.67
C MET A 108 -18.94 -8.33 19.76
N THR A 109 -18.56 -8.11 21.02
CA THR A 109 -19.08 -8.91 22.13
C THR A 109 -20.49 -8.47 22.50
N ALA A 110 -20.75 -7.15 22.50
CA ALA A 110 -22.06 -6.58 22.73
C ALA A 110 -23.08 -7.00 21.67
N SER A 111 -22.67 -7.02 20.39
CA SER A 111 -23.56 -7.40 19.29
C SER A 111 -24.10 -8.83 19.38
N LYS A 112 -23.41 -9.75 20.09
CA LYS A 112 -23.91 -11.12 20.34
C LYS A 112 -25.18 -11.16 21.18
N ARG A 113 -25.46 -10.09 21.95
CA ARG A 113 -26.65 -9.97 22.82
C ARG A 113 -27.81 -9.26 22.12
N LEU A 114 -27.56 -8.67 20.94
CA LEU A 114 -28.55 -7.94 20.15
C LEU A 114 -29.16 -8.86 19.07
N GLN A 115 -30.31 -8.44 18.53
CA GLN A 115 -30.98 -9.12 17.41
C GLN A 115 -31.43 -8.10 16.35
N GLY A 116 -31.78 -8.57 15.16
CA GLY A 116 -32.30 -7.72 14.09
C GLY A 116 -31.34 -6.61 13.66
N ALA A 117 -31.89 -5.42 13.39
CA ALA A 117 -31.16 -4.27 12.89
C ALA A 117 -30.07 -3.77 13.87
N ASP A 118 -30.37 -3.75 15.17
CA ASP A 118 -29.43 -3.28 16.20
C ASP A 118 -28.14 -4.11 16.25
N ARG A 119 -28.25 -5.43 16.01
CA ARG A 119 -27.08 -6.30 15.89
C ARG A 119 -26.25 -5.92 14.67
N GLN A 120 -26.88 -5.67 13.54
CA GLN A 120 -26.17 -5.36 12.30
C GLN A 120 -25.41 -4.04 12.43
N ASP A 121 -26.02 -3.03 13.04
CA ASP A 121 -25.39 -1.73 13.26
C ASP A 121 -24.19 -1.81 14.19
N GLU A 122 -24.30 -2.54 15.30
CA GLU A 122 -23.17 -2.70 16.23
C GLU A 122 -22.04 -3.54 15.60
N VAL A 123 -22.37 -4.55 14.78
CA VAL A 123 -21.38 -5.29 13.97
C VAL A 123 -20.68 -4.37 12.97
N ASN A 124 -21.43 -3.54 12.23
CA ASN A 124 -20.87 -2.60 11.25
C ASN A 124 -19.90 -1.61 11.91
N LYS A 125 -20.30 -1.05 13.06
CA LYS A 125 -19.47 -0.17 13.88
C LYS A 125 -18.20 -0.88 14.36
N ALA A 126 -18.30 -2.14 14.79
CA ALA A 126 -17.13 -2.92 15.16
C ALA A 126 -16.16 -3.11 13.99
N TYR A 127 -16.66 -3.44 12.80
CA TYR A 127 -15.84 -3.53 11.58
C TYR A 127 -15.11 -2.24 11.24
N GLN A 128 -15.77 -1.08 11.36
CA GLN A 128 -15.12 0.22 11.16
C GLN A 128 -13.99 0.46 12.17
N LEU A 129 -14.20 0.09 13.44
CA LEU A 129 -13.16 0.19 14.47
C LEU A 129 -11.99 -0.76 14.19
N PHE A 130 -12.26 -1.99 13.74
CA PHE A 130 -11.20 -2.91 13.32
C PHE A 130 -10.36 -2.32 12.19
N GLN A 131 -10.99 -1.75 11.16
CA GLN A 131 -10.29 -1.10 10.05
C GLN A 131 -9.38 0.04 10.53
N ARG A 132 -9.84 0.85 11.49
CA ARG A 132 -9.05 1.96 12.10
C ARG A 132 -7.91 1.46 12.98
N SER A 133 -7.97 0.22 13.46
CA SER A 133 -6.93 -0.41 14.28
C SER A 133 -5.84 -1.15 13.48
N VAL A 134 -6.02 -1.35 12.17
CA VAL A 134 -5.10 -2.14 11.34
C VAL A 134 -3.68 -1.63 11.44
N SER A 135 -2.75 -2.55 11.72
CA SER A 135 -1.31 -2.30 11.66
C SER A 135 -0.64 -3.33 10.77
N ILE A 136 0.27 -2.87 9.92
CA ILE A 136 1.11 -3.75 9.11
C ILE A 136 2.28 -4.15 9.99
N THR A 137 2.37 -5.44 10.31
CA THR A 137 3.44 -6.01 11.12
C THR A 137 4.55 -6.58 10.23
N PRO A 138 5.76 -6.81 10.75
CA PRO A 138 6.84 -7.45 10.00
C PRO A 138 6.46 -8.83 9.44
N GLU A 139 5.62 -9.59 10.15
CA GLU A 139 5.14 -10.91 9.75
C GLU A 139 4.22 -10.84 8.52
N ILE A 140 3.35 -9.83 8.45
CA ILE A 140 2.53 -9.59 7.26
C ILE A 140 3.43 -9.26 6.08
N ILE A 141 4.45 -8.40 6.28
CA ILE A 141 5.38 -8.01 5.22
C ILE A 141 6.16 -9.22 4.71
N SER A 142 6.72 -10.04 5.60
CA SER A 142 7.48 -11.23 5.22
C SER A 142 6.61 -12.25 4.48
N THR A 143 5.36 -12.44 4.93
CA THR A 143 4.38 -13.31 4.25
C THR A 143 4.10 -12.84 2.83
N VAL A 144 3.87 -11.54 2.63
CA VAL A 144 3.68 -10.96 1.29
C VAL A 144 4.93 -11.14 0.44
N MET A 145 6.11 -10.82 0.96
CA MET A 145 7.37 -10.97 0.21
C MET A 145 7.61 -12.41 -0.24
N ASN A 146 7.30 -13.38 0.60
CA ASN A 146 7.42 -14.79 0.25
C ASN A 146 6.44 -15.19 -0.86
N ALA A 147 5.19 -14.72 -0.79
CA ALA A 147 4.22 -14.95 -1.84
C ALA A 147 4.60 -14.27 -3.16
N LEU A 148 5.15 -13.05 -3.12
CA LEU A 148 5.65 -12.35 -4.31
C LEU A 148 6.82 -13.09 -4.95
N ARG A 149 7.75 -13.64 -4.14
CA ARG A 149 8.84 -14.50 -4.63
C ARG A 149 8.29 -15.74 -5.33
N ALA A 150 7.33 -16.44 -4.71
CA ALA A 150 6.71 -17.62 -5.29
C ALA A 150 6.00 -17.31 -6.62
N ALA A 151 5.34 -16.14 -6.70
CA ALA A 151 4.65 -15.66 -7.91
C ALA A 151 5.59 -15.00 -8.94
N ARG A 152 6.90 -14.97 -8.71
CA ARG A 152 7.90 -14.30 -9.58
C ARG A 152 7.55 -12.84 -9.87
N VAL A 153 7.03 -12.13 -8.86
CA VAL A 153 6.76 -10.69 -8.94
C VAL A 153 7.98 -9.94 -8.39
N PRO A 154 8.61 -9.06 -9.17
CA PRO A 154 9.79 -8.34 -8.71
C PRO A 154 9.41 -7.31 -7.64
N PHE A 155 10.22 -7.23 -6.60
CA PHE A 155 10.08 -6.21 -5.57
C PHE A 155 11.44 -5.76 -5.03
N VAL A 156 11.46 -4.56 -4.47
CA VAL A 156 12.64 -3.95 -3.84
C VAL A 156 12.27 -3.55 -2.41
N VAL A 157 13.22 -3.71 -1.49
CA VAL A 157 13.10 -3.20 -0.12
C VAL A 157 14.08 -2.04 0.01
N GLN A 158 13.57 -0.84 0.24
CA GLN A 158 14.41 0.33 0.48
C GLN A 158 14.70 0.48 1.97
N SER A 159 15.84 1.10 2.30
CA SER A 159 16.25 1.37 3.68
C SER A 159 15.56 2.59 4.29
N ALA A 160 15.10 3.54 3.47
CA ALA A 160 14.49 4.81 3.92
C ALA A 160 13.30 5.23 3.05
N ARG A 161 12.42 6.06 3.66
CA ARG A 161 11.08 6.41 3.14
C ARG A 161 11.10 7.14 1.78
N LEU A 162 10.81 6.49 0.65
CA LEU A 162 10.67 7.18 -0.66
C LEU A 162 9.30 7.84 -0.79
N ILE A 163 9.27 9.11 -1.21
CA ILE A 163 8.03 9.87 -1.47
C ILE A 163 7.63 9.86 -2.96
N ALA A 164 8.35 9.14 -3.83
CA ALA A 164 8.16 9.25 -5.27
C ALA A 164 7.67 7.95 -5.94
N PHE A 165 6.58 8.07 -6.72
CA PHE A 165 6.28 7.12 -7.79
C PHE A 165 7.14 7.50 -9.00
N ALA A 166 7.93 6.57 -9.53
CA ALA A 166 8.66 6.76 -10.78
C ALA A 166 8.06 5.86 -11.86
N VAL A 167 7.54 6.46 -12.93
CA VAL A 167 7.36 5.78 -14.20
C VAL A 167 8.72 5.78 -14.87
N ILE A 168 9.29 4.60 -15.10
CA ILE A 168 10.55 4.48 -15.81
C ILE A 168 10.19 4.12 -17.25
N GLN A 169 10.30 5.10 -18.14
CA GLN A 169 10.22 4.83 -19.57
C GLN A 169 11.56 4.26 -20.04
N PRO A 170 11.57 3.22 -20.89
CA PRO A 170 12.78 2.86 -21.61
C PRO A 170 13.22 4.05 -22.49
N PRO A 171 14.53 4.29 -22.68
CA PRO A 171 14.98 5.31 -23.61
C PRO A 171 14.56 4.91 -25.04
N GLU A 172 13.68 5.71 -25.66
CA GLU A 172 13.38 5.63 -27.09
C GLU A 172 14.62 6.04 -27.90
N PRO A 173 14.99 5.32 -28.98
CA PRO A 173 16.05 5.75 -29.88
C PRO A 173 15.50 6.78 -30.87
N SER A 174 16.08 7.99 -30.87
CA SER A 174 15.79 9.15 -31.76
C SER A 174 14.44 9.84 -31.49
N ASP A 175 14.28 11.16 -31.55
CA ASP A 175 15.01 12.22 -32.21
C ASP A 175 14.95 13.51 -31.36
N SER A 176 15.89 14.42 -31.58
CA SER A 176 16.12 15.63 -30.79
C SER A 176 14.95 16.62 -30.74
N ALA A 177 13.99 16.52 -29.81
CA ALA A 177 13.08 17.63 -29.44
C ALA A 177 12.15 17.43 -28.22
N GLN A 178 12.22 16.35 -27.43
CA GLN A 178 11.38 16.21 -26.23
C GLN A 178 12.21 15.89 -25.00
N ARG A 179 12.81 16.95 -24.45
CA ARG A 179 13.35 16.95 -23.09
C ARG A 179 12.25 17.37 -22.13
N ASP A 180 12.33 16.81 -20.92
CA ASP A 180 11.63 17.20 -19.70
C ASP A 180 10.35 16.43 -19.34
N ALA A 181 10.54 15.14 -19.01
CA ALA A 181 9.85 14.55 -17.86
C ALA A 181 10.85 14.45 -16.70
N ILE A 182 10.96 15.55 -15.95
CA ILE A 182 11.81 15.69 -14.76
C ILE A 182 11.17 14.89 -13.61
N LEU A 183 11.88 13.87 -13.12
CA LEU A 183 11.68 13.31 -11.78
C LEU A 183 13.01 13.48 -11.03
N HIS A 184 13.17 14.64 -10.39
CA HIS A 184 14.22 14.84 -9.40
C HIS A 184 13.91 14.00 -8.16
N ALA A 185 14.71 12.97 -7.91
CA ALA A 185 14.84 12.33 -6.61
C ALA A 185 16.31 11.99 -6.38
N GLU A 186 16.92 12.55 -5.32
CA GLU A 186 18.34 12.47 -4.92
C GLU A 186 18.82 11.05 -4.54
N SER A 187 18.30 9.99 -5.14
CA SER A 187 18.75 8.61 -4.85
C SER A 187 18.66 7.67 -6.06
N ALA A 188 18.60 8.23 -7.28
CA ALA A 188 18.50 7.46 -8.53
C ALA A 188 19.64 6.45 -8.75
N SER A 189 20.80 6.62 -8.09
CA SER A 189 21.94 5.70 -8.23
C SER A 189 21.59 4.25 -7.92
N ALA A 190 20.75 3.98 -6.90
CA ALA A 190 20.41 2.62 -6.50
C ALA A 190 19.33 1.97 -7.37
N VAL A 191 18.49 2.77 -8.05
CA VAL A 191 17.41 2.27 -8.92
C VAL A 191 17.96 1.94 -10.31
N VAL A 192 18.95 2.69 -10.79
CA VAL A 192 19.58 2.47 -12.11
C VAL A 192 20.38 1.17 -12.15
N ASP A 193 21.08 0.80 -11.08
CA ASP A 193 21.88 -0.44 -11.03
C ASP A 193 21.03 -1.71 -11.04
N ILE A 194 19.82 -1.68 -10.46
CA ILE A 194 18.89 -2.82 -10.46
C ILE A 194 18.23 -3.03 -11.83
N LEU A 195 18.16 -1.99 -12.66
CA LEU A 195 17.58 -2.09 -14.01
C LEU A 195 18.60 -2.54 -15.07
N ARG A 196 19.88 -2.57 -14.71
CA ARG A 196 20.98 -3.04 -15.58
C ARG A 196 21.42 -4.48 -15.30
N GLY A 197 20.79 -5.15 -14.33
CA GLY A 197 21.00 -6.58 -14.01
C GLY A 197 19.88 -7.48 -14.50
#